data_AF-A0A8J9T713-F1
#
_entry.id   AF-A0A8J9T713-F1
#
_cell.length_a   1.000
_cell.length_b   1.000
_cell.length_c   1.000
_cell.angle_alpha   90.00
_cell.angle_beta   90.00
_cell.angle_gamma   90.00
#
_symmetry.space_group_name_H-M   'P 1'
#
loop_
_entity.id
_entity.type
_entity.pdbx_description
1 polymer ?
#
loop_
_entity_poly.entity_id
_entity_poly.type
_entity_poly.pdbx_seq_one_letter_code
_entity_poly.pdbx_strand_id
1 'polypeptide(L)'
;MAEENQFFAQPPSDGPTMDNDDAPILLGDPSGSDSGFAMIPDGGDQPAYLGEVDEASPTDDAPIIMGAPSMDDHEDGMEDTANDDLALANAEPTPMQKFNAEWQETLLKRKDEENSRKAEFVEASRAFMEDFQKERERKRENKMGKNREDEQAKLEAIEADLENDNSWQRVCKMVELSHDSTSKAQDVKRMRDVMIHLKNEPKLAETLTS
;
A
#
# COMPACT_ATOMS: atom_id res chain seq x y z
N MET A 1 -17.36 -5.61 -54.00
CA MET A 1 -16.37 -4.74 -53.33
C MET A 1 -17.10 -4.12 -52.14
N ALA A 2 -17.04 -4.83 -51.01
CA ALA A 2 -16.31 -4.46 -49.78
C ALA A 2 -17.35 -3.84 -48.82
N GLU A 3 -17.88 -4.56 -47.81
CA GLU A 3 -17.22 -5.09 -46.59
C GLU A 3 -16.35 -4.07 -45.86
N GLU A 4 -16.49 -4.06 -44.53
CA GLU A 4 -15.68 -3.39 -43.49
C GLU A 4 -16.18 -2.02 -42.97
N ASN A 5 -17.00 -2.05 -41.91
CA ASN A 5 -16.63 -1.54 -40.57
C ASN A 5 -17.83 -1.53 -39.61
N GLN A 6 -18.18 -2.72 -39.08
CA GLN A 6 -19.03 -2.89 -37.90
C GLN A 6 -18.19 -3.40 -36.72
N PHE A 7 -17.11 -2.68 -36.36
CA PHE A 7 -16.14 -3.16 -35.37
C PHE A 7 -16.17 -2.44 -34.00
N PHE A 8 -17.05 -1.47 -33.74
CA PHE A 8 -16.98 -0.71 -32.47
C PHE A 8 -18.30 -0.56 -31.71
N ALA A 9 -19.18 -1.56 -31.76
CA ALA A 9 -20.36 -1.59 -30.89
C ALA A 9 -20.52 -2.97 -30.25
N GLN A 10 -19.69 -3.27 -29.25
CA GLN A 10 -19.99 -4.30 -28.26
C GLN A 10 -20.35 -3.60 -26.93
N PRO A 11 -21.47 -3.95 -26.29
CA PRO A 11 -21.69 -3.59 -24.89
C PRO A 11 -20.69 -4.37 -24.01
N PRO A 12 -20.24 -3.84 -22.86
CA PRO A 12 -19.35 -4.58 -21.98
C PRO A 12 -20.03 -5.88 -21.55
N SER A 13 -19.43 -7.00 -21.94
CA SER A 13 -19.75 -8.34 -21.48
C SER A 13 -19.48 -8.46 -19.98
N ASP A 14 -20.39 -9.11 -19.27
CA ASP A 14 -20.23 -9.62 -17.91
C ASP A 14 -18.79 -10.11 -17.64
N GLY A 15 -18.09 -9.39 -16.77
CA GLY A 15 -16.92 -9.93 -16.10
C GLY A 15 -17.35 -10.99 -15.08
N PRO A 16 -16.47 -11.95 -14.73
CA PRO A 16 -16.80 -12.97 -13.76
C PRO A 16 -17.12 -12.28 -12.42
N THR A 17 -18.27 -12.61 -11.85
CA THR A 17 -18.59 -12.37 -10.44
C THR A 17 -17.45 -12.97 -9.61
N MET A 18 -16.57 -12.11 -9.07
CA MET A 18 -15.66 -12.55 -8.02
C MET A 18 -16.49 -12.70 -6.76
N ASP A 19 -16.91 -13.94 -6.53
CA ASP A 19 -17.36 -14.43 -5.25
C ASP A 19 -16.37 -14.03 -4.15
N ASN A 20 -16.96 -13.66 -3.01
CA ASN A 20 -16.24 -13.43 -1.77
C ASN A 20 -15.48 -14.71 -1.38
N ASP A 21 -14.15 -14.68 -1.45
CA ASP A 21 -13.32 -15.58 -0.67
C ASP A 21 -12.48 -14.76 0.31
N ASP A 22 -12.96 -14.79 1.55
CA ASP A 22 -12.33 -14.36 2.79
C ASP A 22 -11.14 -15.31 3.11
N ALA A 23 -10.18 -15.39 2.19
CA ALA A 23 -8.98 -16.19 2.36
C ALA A 23 -7.93 -15.34 3.11
N PRO A 24 -7.48 -15.75 4.32
CA PRO A 24 -6.41 -15.04 5.00
C PRO A 24 -5.14 -15.12 4.14
N ILE A 25 -4.52 -13.96 3.89
CA ILE A 25 -3.15 -13.89 3.37
C ILE A 25 -2.28 -14.74 4.29
N LEU A 26 -1.83 -15.89 3.78
CA LEU A 26 -1.00 -16.87 4.48
C LEU A 26 0.41 -16.28 4.66
N LEU A 27 0.56 -15.33 5.59
CA LEU A 27 1.86 -14.93 6.12
C LEU A 27 2.34 -16.08 7.00
N GLY A 28 3.45 -16.70 6.58
CA GLY A 28 3.98 -17.94 7.15
C GLY A 28 4.12 -17.93 8.67
N ASP A 29 3.96 -19.12 9.24
CA ASP A 29 4.05 -19.49 10.65
C ASP A 29 5.33 -18.94 11.34
N PRO A 30 5.24 -18.24 12.48
CA PRO A 30 6.40 -17.78 13.25
C PRO A 30 6.96 -18.91 14.15
N SER A 31 7.16 -20.10 13.59
CA SER A 31 7.79 -21.24 14.27
C SER A 31 9.09 -21.60 13.57
N GLY A 32 10.12 -20.78 13.80
CA GLY A 32 11.45 -21.07 13.30
C GLY A 32 12.41 -19.93 13.60
N SER A 33 13.11 -20.06 14.72
CA SER A 33 14.29 -19.30 15.12
C SER A 33 15.06 -18.65 13.95
N ASP A 34 14.95 -17.33 13.80
CA ASP A 34 16.08 -16.54 13.34
C ASP A 34 16.24 -15.30 14.23
N SER A 35 17.43 -15.23 14.78
CA SER A 35 17.83 -14.29 15.81
C SER A 35 18.14 -12.96 15.13
N GLY A 36 17.18 -12.03 15.03
CA GLY A 36 17.46 -10.79 14.29
C GLY A 36 16.57 -9.57 14.48
N PHE A 37 15.55 -9.59 15.35
CA PHE A 37 14.74 -8.39 15.59
C PHE A 37 14.41 -8.24 17.08
N ALA A 38 15.42 -7.92 17.86
CA ALA A 38 15.29 -7.70 19.29
C ALA A 38 15.21 -6.20 19.64
N MET A 39 14.09 -5.86 20.29
CA MET A 39 13.97 -4.92 21.42
C MET A 39 14.19 -3.43 21.16
N ILE A 40 13.08 -2.68 21.08
CA ILE A 40 13.04 -1.27 21.47
C ILE A 40 12.81 -1.23 22.98
N PRO A 41 13.74 -0.69 23.80
CA PRO A 41 13.48 -0.50 25.21
C PRO A 41 12.57 0.72 25.42
N ASP A 42 11.65 0.52 26.34
CA ASP A 42 10.74 1.49 26.94
C ASP A 42 11.50 2.64 27.62
N GLY A 43 11.03 3.88 27.41
CA GLY A 43 11.40 5.07 28.20
C GLY A 43 12.52 5.95 27.63
N GLY A 44 12.14 7.04 26.95
CA GLY A 44 13.04 8.17 26.70
C GLY A 44 12.70 8.96 25.44
N ASP A 45 12.24 10.19 25.65
CA ASP A 45 11.99 11.23 24.66
C ASP A 45 13.20 11.44 23.71
N GLN A 46 13.18 10.86 22.50
CA GLN A 46 14.01 11.23 21.35
C GLN A 46 13.36 10.75 20.04
N PRO A 47 13.30 11.55 18.96
CA PRO A 47 12.92 11.07 17.65
C PRO A 47 14.03 10.16 17.08
N ALA A 48 13.66 8.95 16.68
CA ALA A 48 14.55 7.97 16.06
C ALA A 48 15.11 8.50 14.73
N TYR A 49 16.33 9.07 14.79
CA TYR A 49 17.16 9.37 13.63
C TYR A 49 17.67 8.05 13.05
N LEU A 50 17.15 7.68 11.88
CA LEU A 50 17.57 6.51 11.12
C LEU A 50 18.78 6.89 10.25
N GLY A 51 19.96 6.40 10.62
CA GLY A 51 21.12 6.28 9.73
C GLY A 51 22.12 7.44 9.77
N GLU A 52 23.15 7.29 10.59
CA GLU A 52 24.44 7.94 10.40
C GLU A 52 25.13 7.28 9.19
N VAL A 53 25.19 8.00 8.07
CA VAL A 53 26.08 7.67 6.96
C VAL A 53 27.39 8.39 7.23
N ASP A 54 28.43 7.59 7.44
CA ASP A 54 29.82 8.02 7.58
C ASP A 54 30.23 8.85 6.34
N GLU A 55 30.31 10.17 6.51
CA GLU A 55 30.63 11.13 5.45
C GLU A 55 32.15 11.19 5.22
N ALA A 56 32.68 10.12 4.63
CA ALA A 56 33.97 10.16 3.98
C ALA A 56 33.84 10.90 2.64
N SER A 57 34.29 12.16 2.67
CA SER A 57 34.44 13.10 1.55
C SER A 57 34.77 12.47 0.17
N PRO A 58 33.98 12.81 -0.86
CA PRO A 58 34.44 12.84 -2.24
C PRO A 58 34.21 14.23 -2.86
N THR A 59 35.32 14.95 -3.01
CA THR A 59 35.66 15.93 -4.08
C THR A 59 34.53 16.72 -4.75
N ASP A 60 34.58 18.03 -4.51
CA ASP A 60 34.12 19.16 -5.33
C ASP A 60 33.62 18.82 -6.75
N ASP A 61 32.29 18.77 -6.93
CA ASP A 61 31.64 18.94 -8.23
C ASP A 61 31.73 20.42 -8.64
N ALA A 62 32.88 20.80 -9.19
CA ALA A 62 33.03 22.03 -9.93
C ALA A 62 32.18 21.95 -11.22
N PRO A 63 31.47 23.02 -11.64
CA PRO A 63 30.80 23.03 -12.92
C PRO A 63 31.83 22.85 -14.05
N ILE A 64 31.61 21.86 -14.92
CA ILE A 64 32.38 21.67 -16.15
C ILE A 64 32.13 22.87 -17.06
N ILE A 65 32.97 23.91 -16.90
CA ILE A 65 33.16 24.98 -17.88
C ILE A 65 33.88 24.33 -19.06
N MET A 66 33.11 23.96 -20.09
CA MET A 66 33.70 23.65 -21.38
C MET A 66 34.31 24.94 -21.92
N GLY A 67 35.62 25.07 -21.77
CA GLY A 67 36.39 26.24 -22.20
C GLY A 67 36.13 26.52 -23.67
N ALA A 68 35.46 27.64 -23.94
CA ALA A 68 35.49 28.28 -25.24
C ALA A 68 36.96 28.63 -25.57
N PRO A 69 37.41 28.46 -26.83
CA PRO A 69 38.72 28.95 -27.22
C PRO A 69 38.78 30.46 -27.01
N SER A 70 39.81 30.90 -26.28
CA SER A 70 40.15 32.31 -26.10
C SER A 70 40.56 32.91 -27.44
N MET A 71 39.69 33.73 -28.03
CA MET A 71 40.10 34.71 -29.03
C MET A 71 40.68 35.90 -28.26
N ASP A 72 42.02 35.94 -28.20
CA ASP A 72 42.82 37.11 -27.87
C ASP A 72 42.41 38.33 -28.70
N ASP A 73 42.57 39.50 -28.06
CA ASP A 73 42.43 40.86 -28.56
C ASP A 73 42.69 41.07 -30.06
N HIS A 74 41.64 41.49 -30.77
CA HIS A 74 41.78 42.43 -31.87
C HIS A 74 40.93 43.65 -31.56
N GLU A 75 41.59 44.73 -31.13
CA GLU A 75 41.10 46.10 -31.27
C GLU A 75 40.77 46.32 -32.75
N ASP A 76 39.48 46.42 -33.08
CA ASP A 76 39.05 47.18 -34.25
C ASP A 76 37.73 47.89 -33.91
N GLY A 77 37.68 49.18 -34.23
CA GLY A 77 36.69 50.12 -33.73
C GLY A 77 35.25 49.74 -34.10
N MET A 78 34.43 49.51 -33.08
CA MET A 78 32.97 49.47 -33.27
C MET A 78 32.44 50.91 -33.22
N GLU A 79 32.44 51.54 -34.38
CA GLU A 79 31.70 52.77 -34.65
C GLU A 79 30.21 52.54 -34.42
N ASP A 80 29.60 53.50 -33.72
CA ASP A 80 28.19 53.71 -33.40
C ASP A 80 27.14 52.95 -34.26
N THR A 81 26.65 51.80 -33.79
CA THR A 81 25.45 51.12 -34.33
C THR A 81 24.24 51.20 -33.40
N ALA A 82 24.24 52.12 -32.43
CA ALA A 82 23.12 52.27 -31.49
C ALA A 82 21.88 52.94 -32.11
N ASN A 83 21.98 53.43 -33.35
CA ASN A 83 20.90 54.17 -34.03
C ASN A 83 20.10 53.35 -35.06
N ASP A 84 20.47 52.10 -35.34
CA ASP A 84 19.81 51.30 -36.39
C ASP A 84 18.62 50.46 -35.86
N ASP A 85 18.64 50.10 -34.56
CA ASP A 85 17.54 49.35 -33.93
C ASP A 85 16.25 50.18 -33.76
N LEU A 86 16.36 51.51 -33.67
CA LEU A 86 15.22 52.42 -33.57
C LEU A 86 14.55 52.70 -34.93
N ALA A 87 15.28 52.56 -36.05
CA ALA A 87 14.72 52.72 -37.39
C ALA A 87 13.92 51.49 -37.85
N LEU A 88 14.27 50.29 -37.36
CA LEU A 88 13.58 49.04 -37.69
C LEU A 88 12.27 48.84 -36.91
N ALA A 89 12.05 49.58 -35.82
CA ALA A 89 10.83 49.51 -35.01
C ALA A 89 9.57 50.06 -35.72
N ASN A 90 9.74 50.83 -36.81
CA ASN A 90 8.64 51.36 -37.63
C ASN A 90 8.49 50.63 -38.99
N ALA A 91 9.26 49.56 -39.22
CA ALA A 91 9.10 48.73 -40.42
C ALA A 91 7.98 47.70 -40.20
N GLU A 92 7.14 47.46 -41.21
CA GLU A 92 6.17 46.38 -41.16
C GLU A 92 6.89 45.05 -40.84
N PRO A 93 6.36 44.24 -39.90
CA PRO A 93 7.07 43.06 -39.45
C PRO A 93 7.29 42.11 -40.61
N THR A 94 8.54 41.69 -40.76
CA THR A 94 8.94 40.73 -41.78
C THR A 94 8.13 39.43 -41.62
N PRO A 95 7.90 38.67 -42.70
CA PRO A 95 7.20 37.38 -42.61
C PRO A 95 7.79 36.43 -41.57
N MET A 96 9.11 36.47 -41.36
CA MET A 96 9.80 35.68 -40.33
C MET A 96 9.51 36.17 -38.91
N GLN A 97 9.42 37.49 -38.68
CA GLN A 97 9.04 38.04 -37.37
C GLN A 97 7.60 37.66 -37.01
N LYS A 98 6.67 37.70 -37.97
CA LYS A 98 5.28 37.24 -37.75
C LYS A 98 5.24 35.75 -37.41
N PHE A 99 5.94 34.92 -38.18
CA PHE A 99 6.03 33.48 -37.92
C PHE A 99 6.63 33.17 -36.54
N ASN A 100 7.71 33.84 -36.16
CA ASN A 100 8.34 33.65 -34.85
C ASN A 100 7.41 34.07 -33.70
N ALA A 101 6.67 35.16 -33.85
CA ALA A 101 5.71 35.61 -32.85
C ALA A 101 4.56 34.59 -32.68
N GLU A 102 3.96 34.13 -33.79
CA GLU A 102 2.93 33.09 -33.77
C GLU A 102 3.46 31.78 -33.16
N TRP A 103 4.68 31.38 -33.51
CA TRP A 103 5.31 30.18 -32.95
C TRP A 103 5.55 30.31 -31.44
N GLN A 104 6.04 31.45 -30.97
CA GLN A 104 6.20 31.71 -29.53
C GLN A 104 4.87 31.66 -28.78
N GLU A 105 3.80 32.22 -29.35
CA GLU A 105 2.45 32.12 -28.79
C GLU A 105 2.00 30.65 -28.68
N THR A 106 2.23 29.83 -29.70
CA THR A 106 1.87 28.40 -29.64
C THR A 106 2.67 27.64 -28.58
N LEU A 107 3.95 27.97 -28.38
CA LEU A 107 4.78 27.36 -27.34
C LEU A 107 4.33 27.77 -25.94
N LEU A 108 4.00 29.05 -25.74
CA LEU A 108 3.47 29.56 -24.48
C LEU A 108 2.15 28.88 -24.14
N LYS A 109 1.21 28.81 -25.09
CA LYS A 109 -0.06 28.12 -24.90
C LYS A 109 0.13 26.66 -24.50
N ARG A 110 1.01 25.93 -25.19
CA ARG A 110 1.31 24.53 -24.87
C ARG A 110 1.93 24.38 -23.48
N LYS A 111 2.84 25.29 -23.10
CA LYS A 111 3.46 25.32 -21.78
C LYS A 111 2.42 25.55 -20.68
N ASP A 112 1.49 26.49 -20.90
CA ASP A 112 0.44 26.81 -19.93
C ASP A 112 -0.56 25.67 -19.79
N GLU A 113 -0.95 25.02 -20.90
CA GLU A 113 -1.79 23.82 -20.89
C GLU A 113 -1.13 22.64 -20.14
N GLU A 114 0.18 22.44 -20.32
CA GLU A 114 0.92 21.41 -19.60
C GLU A 114 1.04 21.74 -18.11
N ASN A 115 1.31 23.00 -17.78
CA ASN A 115 1.42 23.44 -16.40
C ASN A 115 0.09 23.35 -15.65
N SER A 116 -1.03 23.71 -16.29
CA SER A 116 -2.38 23.52 -15.74
C SER A 116 -2.65 22.06 -15.44
N ARG A 117 -2.38 21.16 -16.39
CA ARG A 117 -2.54 19.72 -16.18
C ARG A 117 -1.68 19.20 -15.03
N LYS A 118 -0.42 19.63 -14.94
CA LYS A 118 0.46 19.27 -13.82
C LYS A 118 -0.09 19.75 -12.48
N ALA A 119 -0.59 20.98 -12.42
CA ALA A 119 -1.20 21.54 -11.22
C ALA A 119 -2.43 20.71 -10.78
N GLU A 120 -3.32 20.37 -11.72
CA GLU A 120 -4.49 19.51 -11.48
C GLU A 120 -4.09 18.13 -10.95
N PHE A 121 -3.05 17.50 -11.53
CA PHE A 121 -2.56 16.21 -11.04
C PHE A 121 -1.99 16.30 -9.62
N VAL A 122 -1.24 17.36 -9.31
CA VAL A 122 -0.68 17.57 -7.97
C VAL A 122 -1.80 17.81 -6.96
N GLU A 123 -2.81 18.61 -7.30
CA GLU A 123 -3.97 18.86 -6.44
C GLU A 123 -4.78 17.59 -6.20
N ALA A 124 -5.09 16.83 -7.26
CA ALA A 124 -5.79 15.55 -7.14
C ALA A 124 -5.00 14.55 -6.28
N SER A 125 -3.68 14.51 -6.43
CA SER A 125 -2.81 13.63 -5.63
C SER A 125 -2.80 14.03 -4.15
N ARG A 126 -2.79 15.34 -3.86
CA ARG A 126 -2.89 15.86 -2.49
C ARG A 126 -4.23 15.51 -1.86
N ALA A 127 -5.34 15.75 -2.58
CA ALA A 127 -6.68 15.40 -2.13
C ALA A 127 -6.81 13.90 -1.85
N PHE A 128 -6.30 13.05 -2.74
CA PHE A 128 -6.28 11.60 -2.53
C PHE A 128 -5.52 11.20 -1.26
N MET A 129 -4.36 11.82 -1.01
CA MET A 129 -3.56 11.52 0.17
C MET A 129 -4.26 11.93 1.47
N GLU A 130 -4.92 13.09 1.48
CA GLU A 130 -5.74 13.54 2.60
C GLU A 130 -6.92 12.60 2.86
N ASP A 131 -7.64 12.20 1.81
CA ASP A 131 -8.79 11.31 1.94
C ASP A 131 -8.38 9.91 2.40
N PHE A 132 -7.24 9.41 1.90
CA PHE A 132 -6.67 8.15 2.38
C PHE A 132 -6.33 8.20 3.87
N GLN A 133 -5.70 9.30 4.32
CA GLN A 133 -5.36 9.50 5.72
C GLN A 133 -6.62 9.58 6.60
N LYS A 134 -7.63 10.36 6.17
CA LYS A 134 -8.94 10.45 6.86
C LYS A 134 -9.63 9.10 6.94
N GLU A 135 -9.62 8.30 5.88
CA GLU A 135 -10.25 6.98 5.88
C GLU A 135 -9.53 6.02 6.84
N ARG A 136 -8.19 6.06 6.87
CA ARG A 136 -7.41 5.28 7.83
C ARG A 136 -7.68 5.69 9.26
N GLU A 137 -7.79 6.99 9.52
CA GLU A 137 -8.12 7.51 10.85
C GLU A 137 -9.50 7.05 11.28
N ARG A 138 -10.51 7.20 10.42
CA ARG A 138 -11.86 6.69 10.64
C ARG A 138 -11.88 5.18 10.92
N LYS A 139 -11.15 4.38 10.13
CA LYS A 139 -11.07 2.93 10.35
C LYS A 139 -10.42 2.59 11.69
N ARG A 140 -9.38 3.32 12.08
CA ARG A 140 -8.70 3.15 13.37
C ARG A 140 -9.63 3.51 14.52
N GLU A 141 -10.29 4.67 14.44
CA GLU A 141 -11.24 5.14 15.45
C GLU A 141 -12.41 4.18 15.61
N ASN A 142 -13.00 3.72 14.50
CA ASN A 142 -14.06 2.72 14.54
C ASN A 142 -13.60 1.41 15.18
N LYS A 143 -12.38 0.95 14.88
CA LYS A 143 -11.82 -0.27 15.51
C LYS A 143 -11.59 -0.06 17.00
N MET A 144 -11.06 1.09 17.41
CA MET A 144 -10.86 1.41 18.82
C MET A 144 -12.19 1.53 19.57
N GLY A 145 -13.19 2.18 18.97
CA GLY A 145 -14.54 2.30 19.51
C GLY A 145 -15.19 0.93 19.67
N LYS A 146 -15.19 0.12 18.61
CA LYS A 146 -15.72 -1.25 18.65
C LYS A 146 -15.01 -2.12 19.69
N ASN A 147 -13.68 -2.07 19.78
CA ASN A 147 -12.95 -2.82 20.79
C ASN A 147 -13.36 -2.41 22.21
N ARG A 148 -13.56 -1.10 22.44
CA ARG A 148 -14.01 -0.59 23.75
C ARG A 148 -15.43 -1.02 24.07
N GLU A 149 -16.33 -0.98 23.09
CA GLU A 149 -17.71 -1.46 23.22
C GLU A 149 -17.74 -2.97 23.47
N ASP A 150 -16.97 -3.75 22.72
CA ASP A 150 -16.87 -5.21 22.86
C ASP A 150 -16.28 -5.59 24.24
N GLU A 151 -15.26 -4.86 24.70
CA GLU A 151 -14.69 -5.05 26.05
C GLU A 151 -15.71 -4.71 27.14
N GLN A 152 -16.44 -3.61 26.99
CA GLN A 152 -17.48 -3.22 27.94
C GLN A 152 -18.61 -4.26 27.97
N ALA A 153 -19.11 -4.68 26.81
CA ALA A 153 -20.15 -5.71 26.69
C ALA A 153 -19.69 -7.05 27.30
N LYS A 154 -18.40 -7.41 27.13
CA LYS A 154 -17.83 -8.60 27.76
C LYS A 154 -17.78 -8.48 29.28
N LEU A 155 -17.40 -7.31 29.82
CA LEU A 155 -17.38 -7.08 31.27
C LEU A 155 -18.79 -7.12 31.86
N GLU A 156 -19.76 -6.47 31.21
CA GLU A 156 -21.17 -6.49 31.60
C GLU A 156 -21.74 -7.92 31.54
N ALA A 157 -21.38 -8.70 30.51
CA ALA A 157 -21.78 -10.12 30.43
C ALA A 157 -21.18 -10.97 31.55
N ILE A 158 -19.93 -10.71 31.95
CA ILE A 158 -19.28 -11.40 33.08
C ILE A 158 -19.94 -11.00 34.41
N GLU A 159 -20.27 -9.72 34.59
CA GLU A 159 -20.98 -9.24 35.79
C GLU A 159 -22.37 -9.86 35.90
N ALA A 160 -23.14 -9.86 34.80
CA ALA A 160 -24.44 -10.54 34.76
C ALA A 160 -24.34 -12.06 35.01
N ASP A 161 -23.29 -12.71 34.50
CA ASP A 161 -23.02 -14.11 34.78
C ASP A 161 -22.54 -14.35 36.21
N LEU A 162 -21.94 -13.35 36.88
CA LEU A 162 -21.54 -13.40 38.28
C LEU A 162 -22.74 -13.27 39.21
N GLU A 163 -23.66 -12.36 38.89
CA GLU A 163 -24.91 -12.11 39.62
C GLU A 163 -25.96 -13.23 39.46
N ASN A 164 -25.84 -14.07 38.42
CA ASN A 164 -26.71 -15.22 38.23
C ASN A 164 -26.51 -16.27 39.35
N ASP A 165 -27.59 -16.60 40.07
CA ASP A 165 -27.60 -17.57 41.18
C ASP A 165 -27.23 -19.01 40.77
N ASN A 166 -27.31 -19.36 39.47
CA ASN A 166 -27.00 -20.69 38.98
C ASN A 166 -25.56 -20.80 38.44
N SER A 167 -24.65 -21.17 39.34
CA SER A 167 -23.23 -21.36 39.06
C SER A 167 -22.93 -22.38 37.93
N TRP A 168 -23.81 -23.35 37.67
CA TRP A 168 -23.62 -24.33 36.59
C TRP A 168 -23.79 -23.73 35.19
N GLN A 169 -24.65 -22.71 35.02
CA GLN A 169 -24.80 -22.02 33.73
C GLN A 169 -23.49 -21.33 33.31
N ARG A 170 -22.74 -20.77 34.27
CA ARG A 170 -21.41 -20.20 34.04
C ARG A 170 -20.40 -21.24 33.56
N VAL A 171 -20.41 -22.43 34.17
CA VAL A 171 -19.53 -23.54 33.77
C VAL A 171 -19.83 -24.00 32.34
N CYS A 172 -21.09 -24.14 31.96
CA CYS A 172 -21.47 -24.51 30.60
C CYS A 172 -21.05 -23.47 29.54
N LYS A 173 -21.01 -22.18 29.88
CA LYS A 173 -20.52 -21.13 28.97
C LYS A 173 -18.99 -21.12 28.82
N MET A 174 -18.26 -21.50 29.87
CA MET A 174 -16.79 -21.56 29.84
C MET A 174 -16.25 -22.82 29.15
N VAL A 175 -17.01 -23.92 29.19
CA VAL A 175 -16.62 -25.19 28.60
C VAL A 175 -17.17 -25.29 27.17
N GLU A 176 -16.27 -25.30 26.20
CA GLU A 176 -16.64 -25.52 24.81
C GLU A 176 -16.91 -27.01 24.55
N LEU A 177 -18.20 -27.37 24.43
CA LEU A 177 -18.64 -28.74 24.13
C LEU A 177 -18.78 -29.00 22.62
N SER A 178 -17.99 -28.32 21.79
CA SER A 178 -17.99 -28.54 20.34
C SER A 178 -17.30 -29.86 20.00
N HIS A 179 -17.86 -30.60 19.03
CA HIS A 179 -17.33 -31.89 18.56
C HIS A 179 -15.95 -31.76 17.89
N ASP A 180 -15.48 -30.54 17.61
CA ASP A 180 -14.14 -30.26 17.04
C ASP A 180 -13.03 -30.12 18.08
N SER A 181 -13.35 -30.11 19.39
CA SER A 181 -12.36 -30.27 20.46
C SER A 181 -11.62 -31.64 20.42
N THR A 182 -12.05 -32.53 19.52
CA THR A 182 -11.54 -33.88 19.29
C THR A 182 -10.11 -33.93 18.70
N SER A 183 -9.51 -32.81 18.29
CA SER A 183 -8.09 -32.81 17.86
C SER A 183 -7.12 -33.27 18.97
N LYS A 184 -7.53 -33.17 20.23
CA LYS A 184 -6.85 -33.75 21.41
C LYS A 184 -7.58 -34.94 22.02
N ALA A 185 -8.67 -35.42 21.42
CA ALA A 185 -9.32 -36.64 21.89
C ALA A 185 -8.37 -37.81 21.66
N GLN A 186 -8.21 -38.64 22.70
CA GLN A 186 -7.45 -39.87 22.61
C GLN A 186 -7.99 -40.70 21.43
N ASP A 187 -7.11 -41.14 20.52
CA ASP A 187 -7.52 -41.96 19.37
C ASP A 187 -7.98 -43.35 19.86
N VAL A 188 -9.28 -43.43 20.15
CA VAL A 188 -9.93 -44.65 20.60
C VAL A 188 -10.19 -45.63 19.44
N LYS A 189 -9.86 -45.26 18.20
CA LYS A 189 -10.15 -46.09 17.02
C LYS A 189 -9.42 -47.42 17.10
N ARG A 190 -8.13 -47.42 17.47
CA ARG A 190 -7.36 -48.66 17.64
C ARG A 190 -7.94 -49.58 18.72
N MET A 191 -8.36 -49.03 19.85
CA MET A 191 -8.98 -49.83 20.92
C MET A 191 -10.35 -50.37 20.49
N ARG A 192 -11.13 -49.56 19.77
CA ARG A 192 -12.40 -49.98 19.18
C ARG A 192 -12.19 -51.12 18.18
N ASP A 193 -11.20 -51.01 17.31
CA ASP A 193 -10.88 -52.04 16.31
C ASP A 193 -10.45 -53.36 16.98
N VAL A 194 -9.60 -53.29 18.02
CA VAL A 194 -9.22 -54.47 18.83
C VAL A 194 -10.45 -55.10 19.51
N MET A 195 -11.33 -54.30 20.12
CA MET A 195 -12.57 -54.82 20.73
C MET A 195 -13.51 -55.44 19.71
N ILE A 196 -13.60 -54.88 18.50
CA ILE A 196 -14.41 -55.45 17.42
C ILE A 196 -13.83 -56.79 16.97
N HIS A 197 -12.51 -56.89 16.79
CA HIS A 197 -11.85 -58.15 16.45
C HIS A 197 -12.08 -59.22 17.52
N LEU A 198 -11.88 -58.89 18.79
CA LEU A 198 -12.12 -59.83 19.90
C LEU A 198 -13.59 -60.23 20.03
N LYS A 199 -14.54 -59.32 19.74
CA LYS A 199 -15.97 -59.63 19.73
C LYS A 199 -16.35 -60.58 18.59
N ASN A 200 -15.73 -60.42 17.43
CA ASN A 200 -16.02 -61.22 16.24
C ASN A 200 -15.31 -62.58 16.27
N GLU A 201 -14.20 -62.70 17.02
CA GLU A 201 -13.39 -63.92 17.12
C GLU A 201 -13.21 -64.37 18.58
N PRO A 202 -14.20 -65.08 19.17
CA PRO A 202 -14.21 -65.43 20.60
C PRO A 202 -13.05 -66.37 21.00
N LYS A 203 -12.59 -67.22 20.07
CA LYS A 203 -11.44 -68.12 20.30
C LYS A 203 -10.15 -67.35 20.58
N LEU A 204 -9.99 -66.18 19.98
CA LEU A 204 -8.81 -65.32 20.14
C LEU A 204 -8.85 -64.57 21.49
N ALA A 205 -10.06 -64.24 21.96
CA ALA A 205 -10.26 -63.69 23.30
C ALA A 205 -9.95 -64.72 24.40
N GLU A 206 -10.39 -65.97 24.24
CA GLU A 206 -10.13 -67.05 25.20
C GLU A 206 -8.62 -67.31 25.40
N THR A 207 -7.83 -67.26 24.33
CA THR A 207 -6.36 -67.45 24.39
C THR A 207 -5.60 -66.33 25.11
N LEU A 208 -6.18 -65.14 25.23
CA LEU A 208 -5.57 -64.01 25.95
C LEU A 208 -5.91 -64.02 27.45
N THR A 209 -6.92 -64.80 27.85
CA THR A 209 -7.39 -64.90 29.24
C THR A 209 -6.88 -66.14 29.97
N SER A 210 -6.14 -67.03 29.29
CA SER A 210 -5.50 -68.22 29.86
C SER A 210 -4.02 -68.01 30.08
#